data_AF-A0A1S8AXA1-F1
#
_entry.id   AF-A0A1S8AXA1-F1
#
_cell.length_a   1.000
_cell.length_b   1.000
_cell.length_c   1.000
_cell.angle_alpha   90.00
_cell.angle_beta   90.00
_cell.angle_gamma   90.00
#
_symmetry.space_group_name_H-M   'P 1'
#
loop_
_entity.id
_entity.type
_entity.pdbx_description
1 polymer ?
#
loop_
_entity_poly.entity_id
_entity_poly.type
_entity_poly.pdbx_seq_one_letter_code
_entity_poly.pdbx_strand_id
1 'polypeptide(L)'
;MAERYSSFTPGGTGWFLQRVTAAFLVVVLAFHFFLLHFVNHAYEVSFMGTQARMENIGYFLTMVLFLVTAAFHGVNGVYNALVNQGLEGTQKKVVLAVLTIAGVGLVAQGTYVALTMAGMI
;
A
#
# COMPACT_ATOMS: atom_id res chain seq x y z
N MET A 1 12.95 14.95 -28.05
CA MET A 1 12.03 14.24 -27.14
C MET A 1 12.89 13.48 -26.16
N ALA A 2 12.76 13.70 -24.85
CA ALA A 2 13.37 12.78 -23.89
C ALA A 2 12.70 11.42 -24.07
N GLU A 3 13.48 10.35 -24.23
CA GLU A 3 12.92 9.00 -24.27
C GLU A 3 12.14 8.75 -22.98
N ARG A 4 10.84 8.44 -23.08
CA ARG A 4 10.06 8.00 -21.91
C ARG A 4 10.38 6.53 -21.66
N TYR A 5 11.32 6.26 -20.78
CA TYR A 5 11.40 4.96 -20.15
C TYR A 5 10.20 4.79 -19.20
N SER A 6 9.59 3.62 -19.17
CA SER A 6 8.49 3.23 -18.28
C SER A 6 8.63 1.74 -17.99
N SER A 7 8.48 1.35 -16.72
CA SER A 7 8.37 -0.08 -16.38
C SER A 7 7.00 -0.66 -16.72
N PHE A 8 6.01 0.19 -17.00
CA PHE A 8 4.68 -0.24 -17.44
C PHE A 8 4.57 -0.31 -18.96
N THR A 9 4.19 -1.48 -19.45
CA THR A 9 3.67 -1.65 -20.82
C THR A 9 2.23 -1.14 -20.88
N PRO A 10 1.86 -0.26 -21.83
CA PRO A 10 0.46 0.12 -22.05
C PRO A 10 -0.43 -1.11 -22.21
N GLY A 11 -1.54 -1.17 -21.46
CA GLY A 11 -2.47 -2.30 -21.46
C GLY A 11 -1.96 -3.57 -20.77
N GLY A 12 -0.73 -3.59 -20.24
CA GLY A 12 -0.18 -4.72 -19.49
C GLY A 12 -0.73 -4.83 -18.06
N THR A 13 -0.54 -5.98 -17.43
CA THR A 13 -1.04 -6.28 -16.08
C THR A 13 -0.57 -5.27 -15.02
N GLY A 14 0.71 -4.88 -15.05
CA GLY A 14 1.23 -3.88 -14.10
C GLY A 14 0.55 -2.51 -14.23
N TRP A 15 0.27 -2.09 -15.47
CA TRP A 15 -0.47 -0.86 -15.73
C TRP A 15 -1.92 -0.97 -15.22
N PHE A 16 -2.59 -2.07 -15.51
CA PHE A 16 -3.98 -2.31 -15.10
C PHE A 16 -4.13 -2.34 -13.58
N LEU A 17 -3.30 -3.12 -12.89
CA LEU A 17 -3.31 -3.21 -11.43
C LEU A 17 -3.01 -1.87 -10.77
N GLN A 18 -2.16 -1.02 -11.36
CA GLN A 18 -1.93 0.33 -10.84
C GLN A 18 -3.19 1.20 -10.87
N ARG A 19 -4.07 1.03 -11.86
CA ARG A 19 -5.33 1.80 -11.96
C ARG A 19 -6.42 1.26 -11.05
N VAL A 20 -6.55 -0.07 -10.96
CA VAL A 20 -7.49 -0.71 -10.03
C VAL A 20 -7.14 -0.33 -8.59
N THR A 21 -5.88 -0.45 -8.20
CA THR A 21 -5.43 -0.06 -6.85
C THR A 21 -5.61 1.44 -6.62
N ALA A 22 -5.34 2.30 -7.60
CA ALA A 22 -5.59 3.74 -7.45
C ALA A 22 -7.07 4.05 -7.13
N ALA A 23 -8.00 3.47 -7.90
CA ALA A 23 -9.42 3.70 -7.71
C ALA A 23 -9.91 3.22 -6.35
N PHE A 24 -9.45 2.03 -5.92
CA PHE A 24 -9.71 1.50 -4.58
C PHE A 24 -9.15 2.43 -3.49
N LEU A 25 -7.90 2.87 -3.65
CA LEU A 25 -7.20 3.69 -2.65
C LEU A 25 -7.87 5.05 -2.46
N VAL A 26 -8.41 5.69 -3.50
CA VAL A 26 -9.13 6.96 -3.34
C VAL A 26 -10.26 6.84 -2.32
N VAL A 27 -11.06 5.77 -2.42
CA VAL A 27 -12.20 5.54 -1.53
C VAL A 27 -11.74 5.18 -0.12
N VAL A 28 -10.82 4.21 0.00
CA VAL A 28 -10.44 3.68 1.31
C VAL A 28 -9.55 4.65 2.08
N LEU A 29 -8.69 5.42 1.39
CA LEU A 29 -7.94 6.52 2.00
C LEU A 29 -8.88 7.57 2.55
N ALA A 30 -9.91 7.99 1.80
CA ALA A 30 -10.89 8.96 2.27
C ALA A 30 -11.66 8.44 3.50
N PHE A 31 -12.09 7.18 3.48
CA PHE A 31 -12.71 6.53 4.65
C PHE A 31 -11.78 6.53 5.86
N HIS A 32 -10.53 6.09 5.69
CA HIS A 32 -9.53 6.02 6.77
C HIS A 32 -9.27 7.40 7.37
N PHE A 33 -9.05 8.40 6.51
CA PHE A 33 -8.83 9.78 6.93
C PHE A 33 -10.04 10.33 7.69
N PHE A 34 -11.25 10.14 7.15
CA PHE A 34 -12.45 10.61 7.82
C PHE A 34 -12.61 9.98 9.21
N LEU A 35 -12.47 8.65 9.29
CA LEU A 35 -12.66 7.93 10.54
C LEU A 35 -11.61 8.29 11.61
N LEU A 36 -10.33 8.42 11.25
CA LEU A 36 -9.23 8.61 12.23
C LEU A 36 -8.73 10.06 12.35
N HIS A 37 -9.28 10.99 11.58
CA HIS A 37 -8.98 12.42 11.73
C HIS A 37 -10.20 13.28 12.04
N PHE A 38 -11.43 12.78 11.84
CA PHE A 38 -12.65 13.56 12.13
C PHE A 38 -13.60 12.87 13.11
N VAL A 39 -13.68 11.53 13.12
CA VAL A 39 -14.55 10.80 14.06
C VAL A 39 -13.79 10.37 15.32
N ASN A 40 -12.61 9.78 15.16
CA ASN A 40 -11.72 9.37 16.25
C ASN A 40 -10.44 10.18 16.09
N HIS A 41 -10.34 11.34 16.74
CA HIS A 41 -9.19 12.23 16.51
C HIS A 41 -7.88 11.54 16.90
N ALA A 42 -6.77 11.96 16.30
CA ALA A 42 -5.48 11.28 16.48
C ALA A 42 -5.06 11.15 17.97
N TYR A 43 -5.41 12.13 18.82
CA TYR A 43 -5.11 12.11 20.25
C TYR A 43 -5.98 11.13 21.06
N GLU A 44 -7.06 10.61 20.47
CA GLU A 44 -8.00 9.65 21.08
C GLU A 44 -7.66 8.21 20.70
N VAL A 45 -6.74 8.01 19.74
CA VAL A 45 -6.33 6.68 19.30
C VAL A 45 -5.55 5.99 20.41
N SER A 46 -6.18 4.98 21.01
CA SER A 46 -5.58 4.10 22.01
C SER A 46 -5.37 2.68 21.45
N PHE A 47 -4.54 1.89 22.16
CA PHE A 47 -4.34 0.48 21.85
C PHE A 47 -5.66 -0.31 21.90
N MET A 48 -6.41 -0.18 23.01
CA MET A 48 -7.71 -0.85 23.19
C MET A 48 -8.74 -0.40 22.14
N GLY A 49 -8.78 0.90 21.82
CA GLY A 49 -9.68 1.41 20.77
C GLY A 49 -9.34 0.87 19.38
N THR A 50 -8.06 0.64 19.10
CA THR A 50 -7.62 0.00 17.85
C THR A 50 -8.03 -1.46 17.80
N GLN A 51 -7.81 -2.21 18.89
CA GLN A 51 -8.23 -3.60 18.98
C GLN A 51 -9.74 -3.75 18.77
N ALA A 52 -10.55 -2.94 19.45
CA ALA A 52 -12.01 -2.95 19.31
C ALA A 52 -12.50 -2.70 17.87
N ARG A 53 -11.81 -1.83 17.10
CA ARG A 53 -12.11 -1.64 15.68
C ARG A 53 -11.68 -2.83 14.83
N MET A 54 -10.52 -3.40 15.11
CA MET A 54 -9.95 -4.53 14.35
C MET A 54 -10.72 -5.84 14.58
N GLU A 55 -11.43 -6.00 15.70
CA GLU A 55 -12.36 -7.11 15.92
C GLU A 55 -13.55 -7.09 14.94
N ASN A 56 -13.90 -5.93 14.37
CA ASN A 56 -14.89 -5.86 13.30
C ASN A 56 -14.29 -6.38 11.99
N ILE A 57 -14.82 -7.51 11.49
CA ILE A 57 -14.28 -8.17 10.28
C ILE A 57 -14.28 -7.26 9.04
N GLY A 58 -15.28 -6.39 8.89
CA GLY A 58 -15.34 -5.44 7.77
C GLY A 58 -14.24 -4.39 7.84
N TYR A 59 -13.99 -3.84 9.03
CA TYR A 59 -12.89 -2.91 9.26
C TYR A 59 -11.53 -3.58 9.07
N PHE A 60 -11.33 -4.77 9.66
CA PHE A 60 -10.13 -5.58 9.49
C PHE A 60 -9.80 -5.83 8.01
N LEU A 61 -10.76 -6.38 7.25
CA LEU A 61 -10.56 -6.66 5.83
C LEU A 61 -10.26 -5.38 5.04
N THR A 62 -10.94 -4.28 5.37
CA THR A 62 -10.68 -2.98 4.73
C THR A 62 -9.25 -2.50 4.99
N MET A 63 -8.75 -2.60 6.24
CA MET A 63 -7.38 -2.18 6.58
C MET A 63 -6.32 -3.10 5.96
N VAL A 64 -6.55 -4.41 5.90
CA VAL A 64 -5.62 -5.35 5.23
C VAL A 64 -5.57 -5.11 3.72
N LEU A 65 -6.73 -4.93 3.08
CA LEU A 65 -6.77 -4.58 1.65
C LEU A 65 -6.14 -3.21 1.40
N PHE A 66 -6.36 -2.25 2.29
CA PHE A 66 -5.72 -0.94 2.22
C PHE A 66 -4.19 -1.05 2.27
N LEU A 67 -3.65 -1.82 3.22
CA LEU A 67 -2.22 -2.11 3.34
C LEU A 67 -1.65 -2.72 2.05
N VAL A 68 -2.25 -3.81 1.56
CA VAL A 68 -1.74 -4.54 0.39
C VAL A 68 -1.78 -3.67 -0.86
N THR A 69 -2.91 -3.00 -1.10
CA THR A 69 -3.07 -2.16 -2.29
C THR A 69 -2.22 -0.89 -2.24
N ALA A 70 -2.07 -0.27 -1.07
CA ALA A 70 -1.20 0.90 -0.89
C ALA A 70 0.27 0.53 -1.07
N ALA A 71 0.72 -0.59 -0.49
CA ALA A 71 2.07 -1.09 -0.66
C ALA A 71 2.36 -1.40 -2.14
N PHE A 72 1.47 -2.15 -2.81
CA PHE A 72 1.61 -2.41 -4.24
C PHE A 72 1.66 -1.12 -5.05
N HIS A 73 0.68 -0.23 -4.87
CA HIS A 73 0.56 0.99 -5.67
C HIS A 73 1.75 1.92 -5.47
N GLY A 74 2.11 2.19 -4.21
CA GLY A 74 3.21 3.07 -3.85
C GLY A 74 4.55 2.54 -4.33
N VAL A 75 4.85 1.28 -4.05
CA VAL A 75 6.13 0.66 -4.43
C VAL A 75 6.31 0.61 -5.94
N ASN A 76 5.29 0.14 -6.69
CA ASN A 76 5.36 0.12 -8.15
C ASN A 76 5.43 1.52 -8.75
N GLY A 77 4.72 2.49 -8.17
CA GLY A 77 4.78 3.90 -8.59
C GLY A 77 6.17 4.49 -8.43
N VAL A 78 6.81 4.28 -7.27
CA VAL A 78 8.19 4.73 -7.00
C VAL A 78 9.19 4.06 -7.94
N TYR A 79 9.11 2.74 -8.11
CA TYR A 79 9.99 2.02 -9.03
C TYR A 79 9.86 2.57 -10.47
N ASN A 80 8.63 2.74 -10.95
CA ASN A 80 8.38 3.29 -12.28
C ASN A 80 8.90 4.73 -12.39
N ALA A 81 8.73 5.57 -11.37
CA ALA A 81 9.26 6.93 -11.36
C ALA A 81 10.80 6.96 -11.48
N LEU A 82 11.50 6.06 -10.80
CA LEU A 82 12.96 5.94 -10.90
C LEU A 82 13.40 5.44 -12.28
N VAL A 83 12.72 4.44 -12.84
CA VAL A 83 12.97 3.98 -14.22
C VAL A 83 12.74 5.11 -15.22
N ASN A 84 11.68 5.91 -15.04
CA ASN A 84 11.41 7.08 -15.88
C ASN A 84 12.51 8.16 -15.78
N GLN A 85 13.27 8.20 -14.67
CA GLN A 85 14.42 9.10 -14.50
C GLN A 85 15.73 8.54 -15.07
N GLY A 86 15.70 7.38 -15.75
CA GLY A 86 16.86 6.78 -16.40
C GLY A 86 17.55 5.67 -15.59
N LEU A 87 16.91 5.15 -14.54
CA LEU A 87 17.46 4.03 -13.77
C LEU A 87 17.57 2.76 -14.64
N GLU A 88 18.81 2.29 -14.87
CA GLU A 88 19.11 1.17 -15.75
C GLU A 88 20.16 0.20 -15.18
N GLY A 89 20.51 -0.83 -15.98
CA GLY A 89 21.58 -1.79 -15.65
C GLY A 89 21.43 -2.50 -14.30
N THR A 90 22.54 -2.59 -13.55
CA THR A 90 22.59 -3.23 -12.23
C THR A 90 21.80 -2.45 -11.18
N GLN A 91 21.83 -1.12 -11.21
CA GLN A 91 21.11 -0.28 -10.25
C GLN A 91 19.60 -0.53 -10.32
N LYS A 92 19.04 -0.64 -11.53
CA LYS A 92 17.64 -1.02 -11.73
C LYS A 92 17.26 -2.33 -11.04
N LYS A 93 18.11 -3.37 -11.18
CA LYS A 93 17.89 -4.68 -10.55
C LYS A 93 17.96 -4.61 -9.02
N VAL A 94 18.94 -3.88 -8.49
CA VAL A 94 19.11 -3.69 -7.04
C VAL A 94 17.91 -2.95 -6.46
N VAL A 95 17.50 -1.83 -7.06
CA VAL A 95 16.34 -1.07 -6.62
C VAL A 95 15.07 -1.90 -6.67
N LEU A 96 14.84 -2.64 -7.76
CA LEU A 96 13.70 -3.57 -7.84
C LEU A 96 13.71 -4.56 -6.67
N ALA A 97 14.85 -5.23 -6.42
CA ALA A 97 14.97 -6.20 -5.34
C ALA A 97 14.70 -5.57 -3.96
N VAL A 98 15.31 -4.42 -3.67
CA VAL A 98 15.13 -3.70 -2.40
C VAL A 98 13.68 -3.30 -2.20
N LEU A 99 13.05 -2.70 -3.22
CA LEU A 99 11.66 -2.28 -3.17
C LEU A 99 10.70 -3.46 -3.02
N THR A 100 10.95 -4.58 -3.70
CA THR A 100 10.17 -5.81 -3.55
C THR A 100 10.30 -6.37 -2.14
N ILE A 101 11.52 -6.50 -1.61
CA ILE A 101 11.75 -7.03 -0.25
C ILE A 101 11.09 -6.13 0.79
N ALA A 102 11.27 -4.80 0.68
CA ALA A 102 10.65 -3.85 1.59
C ALA A 102 9.12 -3.91 1.52
N GLY A 103 8.55 -3.98 0.32
CA GLY A 103 7.09 -4.09 0.12
C GLY A 103 6.52 -5.39 0.70
N VAL A 104 7.17 -6.53 0.46
CA VAL A 104 6.77 -7.83 1.04
C VAL A 104 6.89 -7.81 2.56
N GLY A 105 8.00 -7.28 3.10
CA GLY A 105 8.20 -7.14 4.54
C GLY A 105 7.14 -6.26 5.19
N LEU A 106 6.79 -5.14 4.58
CA LEU A 106 5.73 -4.24 5.05
C LEU A 106 4.36 -4.94 5.08
N VAL A 107 4.01 -5.66 4.00
CA VAL A 107 2.74 -6.39 3.94
C VAL A 107 2.70 -7.51 4.97
N ALA A 108 3.78 -8.29 5.10
CA ALA A 108 3.85 -9.38 6.07
C ALA A 108 3.73 -8.86 7.51
N GLN A 109 4.53 -7.85 7.88
CA GLN A 109 4.51 -7.27 9.22
C GLN A 109 3.15 -6.60 9.52
N GLY A 110 2.62 -5.82 8.57
CA GLY A 110 1.33 -5.14 8.75
C GLY A 110 0.17 -6.14 8.86
N THR A 111 0.20 -7.23 8.10
CA THR A 111 -0.81 -8.30 8.20
C THR A 111 -0.72 -9.04 9.54
N TYR A 112 0.51 -9.35 10.01
CA TYR A 112 0.72 -9.93 11.33
C TYR A 112 0.13 -9.05 12.43
N VAL A 113 0.47 -7.75 12.43
CA VAL A 113 -0.08 -6.79 13.40
C VAL A 113 -1.60 -6.73 13.28
N ALA A 114 -2.16 -6.72 12.07
CA ALA A 114 -3.60 -6.69 11.88
C ALA A 114 -4.31 -7.92 12.47
N LEU A 115 -3.74 -9.11 12.28
CA LEU A 115 -4.27 -10.36 12.84
C LEU A 115 -4.21 -10.37 14.38
N THR A 116 -3.10 -9.92 14.96
CA THR A 116 -2.96 -9.80 16.41
C THR A 116 -3.94 -8.77 16.99
N MET A 117 -4.10 -7.60 16.35
CA MET A 117 -5.07 -6.59 16.78
C MET A 117 -6.52 -7.06 16.63
N ALA A 118 -6.80 -7.97 15.71
CA ALA A 118 -8.13 -8.57 15.54
C ALA A 118 -8.38 -9.77 16.47
N GLY A 119 -7.41 -10.16 17.30
CA GLY A 119 -7.50 -11.31 18.20
C GLY A 119 -7.53 -12.66 17.50
N MET A 120 -7.02 -12.75 16.27
CA MET A 120 -7.08 -13.98 15.45
C MET A 120 -5.88 -14.92 15.67
N ILE A 121 -4.76 -14.40 16.18
CA ILE A 121 -3.52 -15.14 16.51
C ILE A 121 -2.87 -14.58 17.78
#